data_AF-A0A949KJL4-F1
#
_entry.id   AF-A0A949KJL4-F1
#
_cell.length_a   1.000
_cell.length_b   1.000
_cell.length_c   1.000
_cell.angle_alpha   90.00
_cell.angle_beta   90.00
_cell.angle_gamma   90.00
#
_symmetry.space_group_name_H-M   'P 1'
#
loop_
_entity.id
_entity.type
_entity.pdbx_description
1 polymer ?
#
loop_
_entity_poly.entity_id
_entity_poly.type
_entity_poly.pdbx_seq_one_letter_code
_entity_poly.pdbx_strand_id
1 'polypeptide(L)'
;MMKKWYEELFENSARRYEEEPYVKGTVGEVDFIEEEIGKDKSLEILDIGCGTGRHAIELAKRGYSVTGVDLSEAQLSRARLNAEATKVNVRFIRADARHLTFHNQFQPKSSDLQ
;
A
#
# COMPACT_ATOMS: atom_id res chain seq x y z
N MET A 1 6.12 -23.22 15.85
CA MET A 1 4.84 -22.98 15.14
C MET A 1 5.14 -23.05 13.64
N MET A 2 4.44 -23.88 12.86
CA MET A 2 4.62 -23.91 11.40
C MET A 2 4.20 -22.55 10.82
N LYS A 3 5.01 -21.97 9.92
CA LYS A 3 4.59 -20.81 9.13
C LYS A 3 3.41 -21.22 8.26
N LYS A 4 2.49 -20.29 8.02
CA LYS A 4 1.37 -20.57 7.12
C LYS A 4 1.89 -20.56 5.68
N TRP A 5 1.30 -21.39 4.81
CA TRP A 5 1.77 -21.57 3.42
C TRP A 5 1.91 -20.25 2.64
N TYR A 6 1.03 -19.28 2.90
CA TYR A 6 1.10 -17.98 2.25
C TYR A 6 2.27 -17.13 2.76
N GLU A 7 2.68 -17.26 4.03
CA GLU A 7 3.83 -16.54 4.57
C GLU A 7 5.13 -17.02 3.88
N GLU A 8 5.27 -18.34 3.68
CA GLU A 8 6.39 -18.93 2.95
C GLU A 8 6.38 -18.55 1.46
N LEU A 9 5.20 -18.53 0.83
CA LEU A 9 5.03 -18.08 -0.56
C LEU A 9 5.49 -16.62 -0.71
N PHE A 10 5.03 -15.71 0.15
CA PHE A 10 5.35 -14.29 0.04
C PHE A 10 6.79 -13.97 0.47
N GLU A 11 7.38 -14.71 1.41
CA GLU A 11 8.80 -14.59 1.76
C GLU A 11 9.70 -14.97 0.57
N ASN A 12 9.38 -16.07 -0.12
CA ASN A 12 10.16 -16.53 -1.28
C ASN A 12 9.89 -15.68 -2.54
N SER A 13 8.66 -15.21 -2.72
CA SER A 13 8.26 -14.40 -3.89
C SER A 13 8.62 -12.93 -3.75
N ALA A 14 8.82 -12.37 -2.55
CA ALA A 14 9.15 -10.95 -2.37
C ALA A 14 10.36 -10.50 -3.20
N ARG A 15 11.34 -11.38 -3.40
CA ARG A 15 12.54 -11.07 -4.19
C ARG A 15 12.28 -10.98 -5.70
N ARG A 16 11.29 -11.72 -6.20
CA ARG A 16 10.91 -11.75 -7.63
C ARG A 16 9.69 -10.89 -7.94
N TYR A 17 8.94 -10.47 -6.92
CA TYR A 17 7.71 -9.71 -7.06
C TYR A 17 7.93 -8.39 -7.81
N GLU A 18 9.04 -7.70 -7.53
CA GLU A 18 9.40 -6.44 -8.21
C GLU A 18 9.78 -6.64 -9.69
N GLU A 19 10.09 -7.87 -10.11
CA GLU A 19 10.41 -8.21 -11.51
C GLU A 19 9.16 -8.58 -12.32
N GLU A 20 8.02 -8.81 -11.66
CA GLU A 20 6.77 -9.21 -12.30
C GLU A 20 6.21 -8.09 -13.19
N PRO A 21 5.71 -8.40 -14.40
CA PRO A 21 5.23 -7.39 -15.36
C PRO A 21 4.15 -6.45 -14.81
N TYR A 22 3.31 -6.96 -13.90
CA TYR A 22 2.18 -6.23 -13.32
C TYR A 22 2.60 -5.12 -12.34
N VAL A 23 3.88 -5.05 -11.95
CA VAL A 23 4.40 -4.00 -11.04
C VAL A 23 4.82 -2.73 -11.81
N LYS A 24 4.94 -2.82 -13.14
CA LYS A 24 5.49 -1.73 -13.98
C LYS A 24 4.52 -0.59 -14.30
N GLY A 25 3.23 -0.75 -13.98
CA GLY A 25 2.17 0.22 -14.27
C GLY A 25 1.96 1.31 -13.21
N THR A 26 2.77 1.32 -12.14
CA THR A 26 2.51 2.10 -10.90
C THR A 26 2.13 3.56 -11.14
N VAL A 27 2.85 4.29 -12.00
CA VAL A 27 2.57 5.71 -12.25
C VAL A 27 1.18 5.91 -12.84
N GLY A 28 0.83 5.17 -13.89
CA GLY A 28 -0.47 5.31 -14.56
C GLY A 28 -1.65 4.85 -13.70
N GLU A 29 -1.45 3.84 -12.85
CA GLU A 29 -2.48 3.43 -11.88
C GLU A 29 -2.68 4.49 -10.80
N VAL A 30 -1.61 5.14 -10.33
CA VAL A 30 -1.72 6.25 -9.38
C VAL A 30 -2.31 7.50 -10.03
N ASP A 31 -2.01 7.77 -11.31
CA ASP A 31 -2.66 8.84 -12.07
C ASP A 31 -4.19 8.65 -12.07
N PHE A 32 -4.66 7.43 -12.34
CA PHE A 32 -6.09 7.10 -12.29
C PHE A 32 -6.67 7.34 -10.89
N ILE A 33 -6.02 6.85 -9.83
CA ILE A 33 -6.48 7.06 -8.45
C ILE A 33 -6.58 8.56 -8.12
N GLU A 34 -5.59 9.36 -8.52
CA GLU A 34 -5.59 10.81 -8.30
C GLU A 34 -6.77 11.51 -8.97
N GLU A 35 -7.10 11.15 -10.20
CA GLU A 35 -8.26 11.73 -10.90
C GLU A 35 -9.57 11.34 -10.20
N GLU A 36 -9.74 10.07 -9.81
CA GLU A 36 -10.95 9.59 -9.13
C GLU A 36 -11.18 10.31 -7.80
N ILE A 37 -10.12 10.52 -7.01
CA ILE A 37 -10.21 11.25 -5.74
C ILE A 37 -10.20 12.78 -5.91
N GLY A 38 -10.28 13.28 -7.14
CA GLY A 38 -10.29 14.72 -7.44
C GLY A 38 -9.02 15.45 -7.02
N LYS A 39 -7.90 14.72 -6.93
CA LYS A 39 -6.59 15.20 -6.48
C LYS A 39 -6.59 15.82 -5.09
N ASP A 40 -7.59 15.50 -4.25
CA ASP A 40 -7.74 16.07 -2.92
C ASP A 40 -6.67 15.53 -1.97
N LYS A 41 -5.65 16.35 -1.69
CA LYS A 41 -4.53 16.01 -0.81
C LYS A 41 -4.90 15.98 0.67
N SER A 42 -6.11 16.40 1.05
CA SER A 42 -6.59 16.31 2.43
C SER A 42 -7.02 14.90 2.83
N LEU A 43 -7.18 14.00 1.85
CA LEU A 43 -7.57 12.62 2.10
C LEU A 43 -6.44 11.81 2.75
N GLU A 44 -6.83 10.98 3.72
CA GLU A 44 -5.99 9.87 4.21
C GLU A 44 -6.29 8.63 3.36
N ILE A 45 -5.25 7.98 2.85
CA ILE A 45 -5.38 6.81 1.97
C ILE A 45 -4.95 5.54 2.73
N LEU A 46 -5.76 4.48 2.59
CA LEU A 46 -5.44 3.14 3.06
C LEU A 46 -5.17 2.21 1.87
N ASP A 47 -3.94 1.70 1.76
CA ASP A 47 -3.51 0.72 0.76
C ASP A 47 -3.54 -0.69 1.40
N ILE A 48 -4.55 -1.50 1.06
CA ILE A 48 -4.77 -2.84 1.64
C ILE A 48 -4.11 -3.91 0.77
N GLY A 49 -3.23 -4.71 1.36
CA GLY A 49 -2.38 -5.64 0.62
C GLY A 49 -1.24 -4.92 -0.08
N CYS A 50 -0.63 -3.94 0.59
CA CYS A 50 0.28 -2.99 -0.02
C CYS A 50 1.60 -3.61 -0.52
N GLY A 51 1.91 -4.86 -0.13
CA GLY A 51 3.12 -5.57 -0.55
C GLY A 51 4.39 -4.75 -0.26
N THR A 52 5.24 -4.57 -1.28
CA THR A 52 6.46 -3.75 -1.22
C THR A 52 6.19 -2.23 -1.29
N GLY A 53 4.93 -1.80 -1.22
CA GLY A 53 4.52 -0.40 -1.08
C GLY A 53 4.48 0.40 -2.37
N ARG A 54 4.41 -0.23 -3.54
CA ARG A 54 4.54 0.47 -4.85
C ARG A 54 3.59 1.66 -4.99
N HIS A 55 2.31 1.47 -4.68
CA HIS A 55 1.28 2.51 -4.78
C HIS A 55 1.36 3.47 -3.60
N ALA A 56 1.45 2.94 -2.38
CA ALA A 56 1.56 3.78 -1.19
C ALA A 56 2.75 4.77 -1.24
N ILE A 57 3.91 4.34 -1.73
CA ILE A 57 5.10 5.18 -1.89
C ILE A 57 4.88 6.22 -2.98
N GLU A 58 4.33 5.84 -4.13
CA GLU A 58 4.08 6.77 -5.22
C GLU A 58 3.03 7.83 -4.85
N LEU A 59 1.96 7.44 -4.16
CA LEU A 59 0.98 8.37 -3.60
C LEU A 59 1.64 9.31 -2.56
N ALA A 60 2.48 8.79 -1.67
CA ALA A 60 3.20 9.62 -0.70
C ALA A 60 4.15 10.63 -1.36
N LYS A 61 4.85 10.25 -2.45
CA LYS A 61 5.66 11.19 -3.25
C LYS A 61 4.83 12.34 -3.81
N ARG A 62 3.56 12.08 -4.13
CA ARG A 62 2.61 13.07 -4.66
C ARG A 62 1.88 13.86 -3.56
N GLY A 63 2.31 13.72 -2.30
CA GLY A 63 1.85 14.54 -1.17
C GLY A 63 0.64 13.98 -0.41
N TYR A 64 0.25 12.73 -0.63
CA TYR A 64 -0.82 12.10 0.15
C TYR A 64 -0.33 11.56 1.49
N SER A 65 -1.21 11.57 2.50
CA SER A 65 -1.02 10.81 3.73
C SER A 65 -1.47 9.37 3.49
N VAL A 66 -0.55 8.41 3.61
CA VAL A 66 -0.83 7.00 3.26
C VAL A 66 -0.49 6.06 4.42
N THR A 67 -1.42 5.14 4.69
CA THR A 67 -1.20 3.96 5.51
C THR A 67 -1.26 2.71 4.62
N GLY A 68 -0.18 1.92 4.61
CA GLY A 68 -0.13 0.63 3.93
C GLY A 68 -0.32 -0.52 4.92
N VAL A 69 -1.15 -1.49 4.57
CA VAL A 69 -1.39 -2.70 5.36
C VAL A 69 -1.06 -3.94 4.56
N ASP A 70 -0.28 -4.85 5.15
CA ASP A 70 -0.05 -6.17 4.58
C ASP A 70 0.06 -7.23 5.69
N LEU A 71 -0.18 -8.49 5.35
CA LEU A 71 -0.07 -9.61 6.29
C LEU A 71 1.40 -10.06 6.46
N SER A 72 2.23 -9.83 5.44
CA SER A 72 3.61 -10.30 5.35
C SER A 72 4.61 -9.28 5.89
N GLU A 73 5.28 -9.61 7.00
CA GLU A 73 6.35 -8.76 7.55
C GLU A 73 7.54 -8.61 6.59
N ALA A 74 7.82 -9.63 5.77
CA ALA A 74 8.89 -9.57 4.78
C ALA A 74 8.61 -8.53 3.68
N GLN A 75 7.36 -8.47 3.20
CA GLN A 75 6.90 -7.46 2.26
C GLN A 75 6.96 -6.06 2.88
N LEU A 76 6.45 -5.89 4.10
CA LEU A 76 6.49 -4.60 4.80
C LEU A 76 7.91 -4.13 5.11
N SER A 77 8.84 -5.06 5.41
CA SER A 77 10.25 -4.72 5.59
C SER A 77 10.85 -4.15 4.30
N ARG A 78 10.53 -4.74 3.14
CA ARG A 78 10.92 -4.19 1.83
C ARG A 78 10.25 -2.84 1.56
N ALA A 79 8.97 -2.70 1.87
CA ALA A 79 8.22 -1.46 1.69
C ALA A 79 8.83 -0.30 2.48
N ARG A 80 9.24 -0.54 3.74
CA ARG A 80 9.94 0.46 4.56
C ARG A 80 11.28 0.88 3.95
N LEU A 81 12.08 -0.07 3.45
CA LEU A 81 13.33 0.24 2.76
C LEU A 81 13.10 1.04 1.47
N ASN A 82 12.09 0.68 0.68
CA ASN A 82 11.73 1.39 -0.55
C ASN A 82 11.24 2.82 -0.27
N ALA A 83 10.46 3.01 0.81
CA ALA A 83 10.03 4.34 1.27
C ALA A 83 11.20 5.20 1.75
N GLU A 84 12.13 4.63 2.51
CA GLU A 84 13.36 5.30 2.95
C GLU A 84 14.23 5.72 1.75
N ALA A 85 14.47 4.81 0.80
CA ALA A 85 15.25 5.08 -0.41
C ALA A 85 14.66 6.21 -1.26
N THR A 86 13.33 6.35 -1.25
CA THR A 86 12.61 7.41 -1.97
C THR A 86 12.34 8.65 -1.13
N LYS A 87 12.77 8.65 0.14
CA LYS A 87 12.65 9.75 1.11
C LYS A 87 11.21 10.20 1.35
N VAL A 88 10.27 9.25 1.37
CA VAL A 88 8.87 9.52 1.73
C VAL A 88 8.49 8.84 3.04
N ASN A 89 7.48 9.39 3.71
CA ASN A 89 6.93 8.81 4.92
C ASN A 89 5.61 8.10 4.59
N VAL A 90 5.57 6.79 4.84
CA VAL A 90 4.37 5.95 4.72
C VAL A 90 4.24 5.12 6.00
N ARG A 91 3.04 5.09 6.58
CA ARG A 91 2.78 4.27 7.76
C ARG A 91 2.49 2.83 7.33
N PHE A 92 3.41 1.91 7.58
CA PHE A 92 3.24 0.48 7.27
C PHE A 92 2.84 -0.33 8.50
N ILE A 93 1.72 -1.04 8.43
CA ILE A 93 1.15 -1.82 9.53
C ILE A 93 0.99 -3.28 9.10
N ARG A 94 1.48 -4.20 9.94
CA ARG A 94 1.20 -5.62 9.76
C ARG A 94 -0.18 -5.96 10.32
N ALA A 95 -1.11 -6.34 9.47
CA ALA A 95 -2.45 -6.77 9.89
C ALA A 95 -3.10 -7.72 8.90
N ASP A 96 -4.09 -8.48 9.37
CA ASP A 96 -5.00 -9.24 8.52
C ASP A 96 -6.10 -8.31 8.03
N ALA A 97 -6.19 -8.10 6.72
CA ALA A 97 -7.18 -7.22 6.10
C ALA A 97 -8.63 -7.60 6.42
N ARG A 98 -8.89 -8.86 6.82
CA ARG A 98 -10.23 -9.33 7.22
C ARG A 98 -10.63 -8.86 8.62
N HIS A 99 -9.70 -8.35 9.40
CA HIS A 99 -9.86 -7.98 10.81
C HIS A 99 -9.24 -6.61 11.12
N LEU A 100 -9.41 -5.63 10.22
CA LEU A 100 -8.93 -4.27 10.45
C LEU A 100 -9.79 -3.53 11.48
N THR A 101 -9.14 -2.77 12.36
CA THR A 101 -9.78 -2.04 13.47
C THR A 101 -9.80 -0.52 13.26
N PHE A 102 -9.69 -0.06 12.01
CA PHE A 102 -9.85 1.36 11.70
C PHE A 102 -11.31 1.78 11.86
N HIS A 103 -11.55 2.83 12.63
CA HIS A 103 -12.90 3.35 12.88
C HIS A 103 -13.05 4.73 12.26
N ASN A 104 -13.83 4.83 11.17
CA ASN A 104 -14.14 6.07 10.45
C ASN A 104 -12.93 6.92 10.01
N GLN A 105 -11.72 6.34 10.00
CA GLN A 105 -10.49 7.06 9.66
C GLN A 105 -10.34 7.27 8.15
N PHE A 106 -10.73 6.28 7.35
CA PHE A 106 -10.66 6.34 5.89
C PHE A 106 -12.09 6.37 5.35
N GLN A 107 -12.47 7.49 4.74
CA GLN A 107 -13.82 7.68 4.20
C GLN A 107 -13.77 7.62 2.67
N PRO A 108 -14.76 7.00 2.01
CA PRO A 108 -14.93 7.14 0.57
C PRO A 108 -15.21 8.61 0.23
N LYS A 109 -14.97 8.99 -1.03
CA LYS A 109 -15.22 10.36 -1.48
C LYS A 109 -16.70 10.69 -1.27
N SER A 110 -16.99 11.90 -0.80
CA SER A 110 -18.35 12.32 -0.46
C SER A 110 -19.34 12.22 -1.62
N SER A 111 -18.86 12.25 -2.88
CA SER A 111 -19.66 12.03 -4.08
C SER A 111 -20.17 10.60 -4.25
N ASP A 112 -19.51 9.63 -3.63
CA ASP A 112 -19.76 8.20 -3.82
C ASP A 112 -20.78 7.65 -2.80
N LEU A 113 -21.23 8.50 -1.88
CA LEU A 113 -22.22 8.21 -0.82
C LEU A 113 -23.67 8.52 -1.26
N GLN A 114 -23.93 8.67 -2.56
CA GLN A 114 -25.26 8.93 -3.13
C GLN A 114 -25.96 7.64 -3.59
#